data_AF-A0A9D8BGX0-F1
#
_entry.id   AF-A0A9D8BGX0-F1
#
_cell.length_a   1.000
_cell.length_b   1.000
_cell.length_c   1.000
_cell.angle_alpha   90.00
_cell.angle_beta   90.00
_cell.angle_gamma   90.00
#
_symmetry.space_group_name_H-M   'P 1'
#
loop_
_entity.id
_entity.type
_entity.pdbx_description
1 polymer ?
#
loop_
_entity_poly.entity_id
_entity_poly.type
_entity_poly.pdbx_seq_one_letter_code
_entity_poly.pdbx_strand_id
1 'polypeptide(L)' 'MTLELIRSCSVLYEFINADEIARSLAPKHPESMALTAGKLMIKRLRELLEANQSFAFETTASGTNYVKLP' A
#
# COMPACT_ATOMS: atom_id res chain seq x y z
N MET A 1 -6.34 4.78 -8.76
CA MET A 1 -6.47 6.24 -8.94
C MET A 1 -5.05 6.77 -8.98
N THR A 2 -4.58 7.13 -10.16
CA THR A 2 -3.17 7.24 -10.55
C THR A 2 -2.37 8.24 -9.70
N LEU A 3 -1.11 7.88 -9.45
CA LEU A 3 0.00 8.54 -8.72
C LEU A 3 0.22 10.06 -8.93
N GLU A 4 -0.60 10.74 -9.73
CA GLU A 4 -0.40 12.12 -10.16
C GLU A 4 -0.72 13.16 -9.07
N LEU A 5 -1.55 12.81 -8.07
CA LEU A 5 -1.97 13.78 -7.04
C LEU A 5 -0.87 14.08 -6.00
N ILE A 6 0.04 13.13 -5.74
CA ILE A 6 1.03 13.23 -4.65
C ILE A 6 2.26 14.05 -5.08
N ARG A 7 2.55 14.16 -6.39
CA ARG A 7 3.73 14.87 -6.90
C ARG A 7 3.65 16.40 -6.83
N SER A 8 2.51 16.98 -6.48
CA SER A 8 2.33 18.44 -6.44
C SER A 8 2.75 19.09 -5.11
N CYS A 9 3.15 18.33 -4.09
CA CYS A 9 3.56 18.87 -2.79
C CYS A 9 5.08 18.83 -2.60
N SER A 10 5.65 19.90 -2.02
CA SER A 10 7.07 20.03 -1.68
C SER A 10 7.55 19.06 -0.58
N VAL A 11 6.70 18.13 -0.14
CA VAL A 11 6.98 17.07 0.84
C VAL A 11 6.87 15.74 0.10
N LEU A 12 8.00 15.05 -0.06
CA LEU A 12 8.02 13.68 -0.56
C LEU A 12 7.48 12.75 0.54
N TYR A 13 6.21 12.39 0.44
CA TYR A 13 5.66 11.30 1.25
C TYR A 13 6.10 9.97 0.66
N GLU A 14 6.45 9.02 1.53
CA GLU A 14 6.54 7.62 1.09
C GLU A 14 5.15 7.18 0.62
N PHE A 15 5.07 6.73 -0.64
CA PHE A 15 3.86 6.18 -1.21
C PHE A 15 3.92 4.66 -1.21
N ILE A 16 2.87 4.02 -0.71
CA ILE A 16 2.85 2.56 -0.48
C ILE A 16 1.66 1.96 -1.21
N ASN A 17 1.92 1.02 -2.13
CA ASN A 17 0.91 0.28 -2.87
C ASN A 17 1.27 -1.22 -2.89
N ALA A 18 0.31 -2.08 -2.57
CA ALA A 18 0.51 -3.54 -2.55
C ALA A 18 0.91 -4.12 -3.92
N ASP A 19 0.41 -3.58 -5.03
CA ASP A 19 0.73 -4.06 -6.37
C ASP A 19 2.18 -3.73 -6.75
N GLU A 20 2.71 -2.59 -6.30
CA GLU A 20 4.12 -2.21 -6.50
C GLU A 20 5.05 -3.11 -5.69
N ILE A 21 4.66 -3.43 -4.46
CA ILE A 21 5.37 -4.40 -3.62
C ILE A 21 5.36 -5.78 -4.30
N ALA A 22 4.21 -6.23 -4.80
CA ALA A 22 4.09 -7.51 -5.50
C ALA A 22 4.96 -7.58 -6.76
N ARG A 23 4.97 -6.52 -7.58
CA ARG A 23 5.86 -6.40 -8.75
C ARG A 23 7.34 -6.41 -8.37
N SER A 24 7.70 -5.81 -7.24
CA SER A 24 9.08 -5.81 -6.75
C SER A 24 9.52 -7.20 -6.28
N LEU A 25 8.61 -7.99 -5.70
CA LEU A 25 8.88 -9.36 -5.25
C LEU A 25 8.91 -10.37 -6.40
N ALA A 26 7.97 -10.26 -7.34
CA ALA A 26 7.83 -11.18 -8.47
C ALA A 26 7.53 -10.40 -9.76
N PRO A 27 8.56 -9.83 -10.43
CA PRO A 27 8.37 -8.96 -11.60
C PRO A 27 7.59 -9.60 -12.76
N LYS A 28 7.66 -10.92 -12.89
CA LYS A 28 6.98 -11.67 -13.96
C LYS A 28 5.59 -12.20 -13.57
N HIS A 29 5.32 -12.37 -12.28
CA HIS A 29 4.11 -13.00 -11.75
C HIS A 29 3.66 -12.35 -10.42
N PRO A 30 3.38 -11.04 -10.40
CA PRO A 30 3.05 -10.30 -9.18
C PRO A 30 1.79 -10.84 -8.48
N GLU A 31 0.83 -11.37 -9.24
CA GLU A 31 -0.41 -11.95 -8.73
C GLU A 31 -0.17 -13.07 -7.72
N SER A 32 0.90 -13.85 -7.89
CA SER A 32 1.29 -14.92 -6.97
C SER A 32 1.71 -14.40 -5.60
N MET A 33 2.11 -13.14 -5.52
CA MET A 33 2.60 -12.46 -4.31
C MET A 33 1.57 -11.52 -3.69
N ALA A 34 0.34 -11.43 -4.21
CA ALA A 34 -0.67 -10.47 -3.76
C ALA A 34 -0.93 -10.52 -2.24
N LEU A 35 -1.08 -11.72 -1.66
CA LEU A 35 -1.31 -11.87 -0.22
C LEU A 35 -0.09 -11.45 0.61
N THR A 36 1.12 -11.82 0.16
CA THR A 36 2.37 -11.47 0.83
C THR A 36 2.61 -9.96 0.77
N ALA A 37 2.39 -9.36 -0.39
CA ALA A 37 2.52 -7.94 -0.61
C ALA A 37 1.54 -7.14 0.25
N GLY A 38 0.28 -7.58 0.40
CA GLY A 38 -0.69 -6.98 1.31
C GLY A 38 -0.24 -7.02 2.78
N LYS A 39 0.33 -8.14 3.25
CA LYS A 39 0.89 -8.25 4.60
C LYS A 39 2.07 -7.30 4.81
N LEU A 40 2.97 -7.20 3.82
CA LEU A 40 4.13 -6.30 3.88
C LEU A 40 3.70 -4.83 3.85
N MET A 41 2.69 -4.49 3.04
CA MET A 41 2.09 -3.15 3.02
C MET A 41 1.58 -2.78 4.42
N ILE A 42 0.77 -3.62 5.06
CA ILE A 42 0.26 -3.37 6.42
C ILE A 42 1.40 -3.23 7.43
N LYS A 43 2.43 -4.07 7.33
CA LYS A 43 3.63 -3.97 8.18
C LYS A 43 4.29 -2.62 8.02
N ARG A 44 4.51 -2.16 6.79
CA ARG A 44 5.15 -0.86 6.52
C ARG A 44 4.33 0.32 7.03
N LEU A 45 3.02 0.27 6.86
CA LEU A 45 2.12 1.29 7.41
C LEU A 45 2.24 1.38 8.94
N ARG A 46 2.34 0.25 9.65
CA ARG A 46 2.56 0.24 11.10
C ARG A 46 3.90 0.85 11.49
N GLU A 47 4.98 0.51 10.80
CA GLU A 47 6.31 1.08 11.05
C GLU A 47 6.31 2.61 10.91
N LEU A 48 5.63 3.14 9.89
CA LEU A 48 5.54 4.59 9.66
C LEU A 48 4.65 5.29 10.69
N LEU A 49 3.56 4.65 11.12
CA LEU A 49 2.73 5.13 12.21
C LEU A 49 3.52 5.19 13.53
N GLU A 50 4.25 4.13 13.87
CA GLU A 50 5.11 4.08 15.06
C GLU A 50 6.22 5.14 15.03
N ALA A 51 6.74 5.44 13.84
CA ALA A 51 7.75 6.47 13.62
C ALA A 51 7.18 7.91 13.55
N ASN A 52 5.86 8.10 13.67
CA ASN A 52 5.18 9.38 13.43
C ASN A 52 5.52 10.03 12.08
N GLN A 53 5.76 9.22 11.05
CA GLN A 53 6.07 9.71 9.71
C GLN A 53 4.80 9.85 8.88
N SER A 54 4.70 10.94 8.11
CA SER A 54 3.62 11.12 7.16
C SER A 54 3.84 10.25 5.92
N PHE A 55 2.79 9.57 5.46
CA PHE A 55 2.83 8.70 4.29
C PHE A 55 1.52 8.77 3.52
N ALA A 56 1.57 8.30 2.29
CA ALA A 56 0.39 8.09 1.45
C ALA A 56 0.31 6.62 1.06
N PHE A 57 -0.89 6.09 0.90
CA PHE A 57 -1.08 4.72 0.43
C PHE A 57 -2.31 4.63 -0.47
N GLU A 58 -2.29 3.67 -1.38
CA GLU A 58 -3.44 3.35 -2.23
C GLU A 58 -3.96 1.96 -1.87
N THR A 59 -5.28 1.86 -1.78
CA THR A 59 -5.98 0.58 -1.66
C THR A 59 -7.03 0.50 -2.75
N THR A 60 -7.17 -0.69 -3.32
CA THR A 60 -8.32 -1.01 -4.17
C THR A 60 -9.33 -1.71 -3.27
N ALA A 61 -10.46 -1.07 -2.98
CA ALA A 61 -11.54 -1.63 -2.16
C ALA A 61 -12.32 -2.73 -2.91
N SER A 62 -11.62 -3.71 -3.48
CA SER A 62 -12.17 -4.84 -4.23
C SER A 62 -12.62 -6.01 -3.35
N GLY A 63 -12.35 -5.94 -2.04
CA GLY A 63 -12.78 -6.96 -1.08
C GLY A 63 -14.30 -6.95 -0.88
N THR A 64 -14.92 -8.13 -0.92
CA THR A 64 -16.36 -8.30 -0.64
C THR A 64 -16.65 -8.57 0.84
N ASN A 65 -15.62 -8.82 1.64
CA ASN A 65 -15.75 -9.11 3.07
C ASN A 65 -15.59 -7.83 3.88
N TYR A 66 -16.54 -7.59 4.79
CA TYR A 66 -16.52 -6.47 5.72
C TYR A 66 -16.80 -6.97 7.13
N VAL A 67 -16.16 -6.35 8.12
CA VAL A 67 -16.50 -6.58 9.53
C VAL A 67 -17.80 -5.82 9.81
N LYS A 68 -18.84 -6.53 10.26
CA LYS A 68 -20.00 -5.85 10.87
C LYS A 68 -19.55 -5.31 12.22
N LEU A 69 -19.54 -3.98 12.34
CA LEU A 69 -19.39 -3.34 13.64
C LEU A 69 -20.68 -3.58 14.45
N PRO A 70 -20.57 -3.89 15.75
CA PRO A 70 -21.71 -4.10 16.63
C PRO A 70 -22.57 -2.83 16.80
#